data_AF-A0A951QHD0-F1
#
_entry.id   AF-A0A951QHD0-F1
#
_cell.length_a   1.000
_cell.length_b   1.000
_cell.length_c   1.000
_cell.angle_alpha   90.00
_cell.angle_beta   90.00
_cell.angle_gamma   90.00
#
_symmetry.space_group_name_H-M   'P 1'
#
loop_
_entity.id
_entity.type
_entity.pdbx_description
1 polymer ?
#
loop_
_entity_poly.entity_id
_entity_poly.type
_entity_poly.pdbx_seq_one_letter_code
_entity_poly.pdbx_strand_id
1 'polypeptide(L)' 'MKASTPDRLQEIITYHEDQGAFIANPHTYVLEDGGQKAIDPIQLQFKEAIDPYGLLNPGKMKAWDQRVKA' A
#
# COMPACT_ATOMS: atom_id res chain seq x y z
N MET A 1 -24.11 3.79 -0.05
CA MET A 1 -23.34 4.44 -1.14
C MET A 1 -22.98 3.39 -2.18
N LYS A 2 -23.11 3.70 -3.49
CA LYS A 2 -22.68 2.81 -4.58
C LYS A 2 -21.40 3.36 -5.21
N ALA A 3 -20.39 2.52 -5.42
CA ALA A 3 -19.23 2.83 -6.25
C ALA A 3 -19.60 2.61 -7.74
N SER A 4 -19.50 3.66 -8.55
CA SER A 4 -19.87 3.64 -9.98
C SER A 4 -18.70 3.98 -10.91
N THR A 5 -17.72 4.71 -10.42
CA THR A 5 -16.48 5.08 -11.11
C THR A 5 -15.31 4.98 -10.11
N PRO A 6 -14.05 4.88 -10.60
CA PRO A 6 -12.87 4.91 -9.72
C PRO A 6 -12.83 6.15 -8.81
N ASP A 7 -13.12 7.34 -9.36
CA ASP A 7 -13.15 8.58 -8.58
C ASP A 7 -14.22 8.53 -7.49
N ARG A 8 -15.41 8.00 -7.80
CA ARG A 8 -16.47 7.86 -6.81
C ARG A 8 -16.12 6.85 -5.72
N LEU A 9 -15.42 5.78 -6.07
CA LEU A 9 -14.90 4.82 -5.10
C LEU A 9 -13.90 5.49 -4.16
N GLN A 10 -12.98 6.30 -4.70
CA GLN A 10 -12.01 7.05 -3.90
C GLN A 10 -12.70 8.05 -2.95
N GLU A 11 -13.72 8.78 -3.42
CA GLU A 11 -14.51 9.67 -2.58
C GLU A 11 -15.19 8.94 -1.41
N ILE A 12 -15.73 7.75 -1.66
CA ILE A 12 -16.35 6.93 -0.61
C ILE A 12 -15.30 6.51 0.42
N ILE A 13 -14.11 6.10 -0.02
CA ILE A 13 -13.00 5.72 0.87
C ILE A 13 -12.59 6.91 1.74
N THR A 14 -12.30 8.06 1.11
CA THR A 14 -11.91 9.30 1.83
C THR A 14 -12.96 9.72 2.84
N TYR A 15 -14.25 9.67 2.48
CA TYR A 15 -15.34 10.01 3.39
C TYR A 15 -15.30 9.18 4.69
N HIS A 16 -15.07 7.87 4.61
CA HIS A 16 -15.01 7.03 5.81
C HIS A 16 -13.77 7.33 6.66
N GLU A 17 -12.63 7.56 6.01
CA GLU A 17 -11.38 7.89 6.69
C GLU A 17 -11.45 9.23 7.44
N ASP A 18 -12.10 10.24 6.86
CA ASP A 18 -12.34 11.54 7.49
C ASP A 18 -13.25 11.44 8.73
N GLN A 19 -14.09 10.39 8.81
CA GLN A 19 -14.92 10.09 9.98
C GLN A 19 -14.19 9.20 11.01
N GLY A 20 -12.90 8.91 10.80
CA GLY A 20 -12.09 8.07 11.67
C GLY A 20 -12.25 6.56 11.43
N ALA A 21 -12.99 6.15 10.40
CA ALA A 21 -13.09 4.74 10.02
C ALA A 21 -11.94 4.39 9.06
N PHE A 22 -10.98 3.62 9.56
CA PHE A 22 -9.88 3.11 8.75
C PHE A 22 -10.40 2.17 7.65
N ILE A 23 -10.01 2.43 6.40
CA ILE A 23 -10.35 1.57 5.26
C ILE A 23 -9.09 0.84 4.77
N ALA A 24 -9.10 -0.48 4.94
CA ALA A 24 -8.19 -1.37 4.24
C ALA A 24 -8.67 -1.51 2.78
N ASN A 25 -8.15 -0.68 1.87
CA ASN A 25 -8.63 -0.58 0.50
C ASN A 25 -8.36 -1.88 -0.29
N PRO A 26 -9.37 -2.70 -0.64
CA PRO A 26 -9.16 -3.95 -1.36
C PRO A 26 -8.95 -3.73 -2.87
N HIS A 27 -9.08 -2.49 -3.36
CA HIS A 27 -8.98 -2.13 -4.76
C HIS A 27 -7.61 -1.56 -5.15
N THR A 28 -6.58 -1.89 -4.38
CA THR A 28 -5.17 -1.60 -4.70
C THR A 28 -4.35 -2.87 -4.73
N TYR A 29 -3.30 -2.88 -5.54
CA TYR A 29 -2.35 -3.97 -5.61
C TYR A 29 -1.11 -3.76 -4.73
N VAL A 30 -0.99 -2.60 -4.05
CA VAL A 30 0.16 -2.23 -3.23
C VAL A 30 -0.14 -2.44 -1.75
N LEU A 31 0.80 -3.03 -1.00
CA LEU A 31 0.63 -3.35 0.43
C LEU A 31 0.35 -2.11 1.27
N GLU A 32 1.11 -1.04 1.03
CA GLU A 32 0.99 0.20 1.78
C GLU A 32 -0.35 0.91 1.57
N ASP A 33 -0.98 0.71 0.40
CA ASP A 33 -2.28 1.34 0.09
C ASP A 33 -3.47 0.50 0.56
N GLY A 34 -3.26 -0.80 0.80
CA GLY A 34 -4.34 -1.77 1.02
C GLY A 34 -4.71 -2.02 2.49
N GLY A 35 -3.89 -1.60 3.45
CA GLY A 35 -4.19 -1.83 4.87
C GLY A 35 -3.05 -1.57 5.85
N GLN A 36 -1.79 -1.63 5.41
CA GLN A 36 -0.63 -1.24 6.23
C GLN A 36 -0.05 0.08 5.71
N LYS A 37 -0.73 1.20 5.99
CA LYS A 37 -0.34 2.54 5.51
C LYS A 37 1.02 3.06 6.00
N ALA A 38 1.67 2.35 6.92
CA ALA A 38 3.00 2.67 7.40
C ALA A 38 4.03 1.70 6.82
N ILE A 39 5.10 2.26 6.27
CA ILE A 39 6.31 1.51 5.94
C ILE A 39 6.94 1.07 7.26
N ASP A 40 7.00 -0.23 7.51
CA ASP A 40 7.69 -0.80 8.67
C ASP A 40 9.17 -1.01 8.32
N PRO A 41 10.11 -0.28 8.96
CA PRO A 41 11.55 -0.45 8.73
C PRO A 41 12.03 -1.89 8.99
N ILE A 42 11.38 -2.61 9.92
CA ILE A 42 11.70 -4.01 10.21
C ILE A 42 11.33 -4.90 9.02
N GLN A 43 10.19 -4.65 8.38
CA GLN A 43 9.80 -5.39 7.18
C GLN A 43 10.73 -5.12 5.99
N LEU A 44 11.20 -3.88 5.84
CA LEU A 44 12.17 -3.55 4.79
C LEU A 44 13.50 -4.28 5.02
N GLN A 45 14.04 -4.22 6.24
CA GLN A 45 15.27 -4.93 6.61
C GLN A 45 15.13 -6.45 6.45
N PHE A 46 13.97 -7.01 6.80
CA PHE A 46 13.70 -8.41 6.58
C PHE A 46 13.70 -8.77 5.08
N LYS A 47 13.00 -7.98 4.24
CA LYS A 47 12.99 -8.19 2.79
C LYS A 47 14.41 -8.06 2.19
N GLU A 48 15.23 -7.16 2.71
CA GLU A 48 16.65 -7.03 2.31
C GLU A 48 17.46 -8.28 2.60
N ALA A 49 17.24 -8.91 3.75
CA ALA A 49 17.93 -10.13 4.12
C ALA A 49 17.51 -11.35 3.28
N ILE A 50 16.23 -11.45 2.89
CA ILE A 50 15.69 -12.66 2.24
C ILE A 50 15.53 -12.56 0.72
N ASP A 51 15.51 -11.36 0.16
CA ASP A 51 15.29 -11.10 -1.28
C ASP A 51 16.26 -10.04 -1.81
N PRO A 52 17.59 -10.23 -1.69
CA PRO A 52 18.58 -9.19 -2.01
C PRO A 52 18.51 -8.67 -3.45
N TYR A 53 18.00 -9.49 -4.38
CA TYR A 53 17.83 -9.13 -5.79
C TYR A 53 16.43 -8.57 -6.12
N GLY A 54 15.49 -8.55 -5.17
CA GLY A 54 14.17 -7.97 -5.37
C GLY A 54 13.27 -8.75 -6.32
N LEU A 55 13.45 -10.07 -6.39
CA LEU A 55 12.74 -10.94 -7.33
C LEU A 55 11.40 -11.42 -6.77
N LEU A 56 11.21 -11.37 -5.45
CA LEU A 56 9.96 -11.76 -4.83
C LEU A 56 8.93 -10.64 -4.95
N ASN A 57 8.07 -10.78 -5.96
CA ASN A 57 6.88 -9.98 -6.22
C ASN A 57 7.18 -8.46 -6.31
N PRO A 58 7.95 -8.04 -7.35
CA PRO A 58 8.32 -6.65 -7.54
C PRO A 58 7.09 -5.74 -7.67
N GLY A 59 7.19 -4.50 -7.18
CA GLY A 59 6.09 -3.51 -7.21
C GLY A 59 5.04 -3.63 -6.10
N LYS A 60 5.16 -4.62 -5.20
CA LYS A 60 4.23 -4.78 -4.06
C LYS A 60 4.55 -3.92 -2.84
N MET A 61 5.81 -3.53 -2.68
CA MET A 61 6.32 -2.76 -1.55
C MET A 61 6.96 -1.46 -2.08
N LYS A 62 6.31 -0.32 -1.88
CA LYS A 62 6.81 0.99 -2.31
C LYS A 62 8.16 1.32 -1.71
N ALA A 63 8.39 0.98 -0.44
CA ALA A 63 9.64 1.26 0.25
C ALA A 63 10.86 0.57 -0.41
N TRP A 64 10.65 -0.63 -0.94
CA TRP A 64 11.68 -1.37 -1.68
C TRP A 64 12.08 -0.64 -2.96
N ASP A 65 11.09 -0.24 -3.75
CA ASP A 65 11.32 0.44 -5.04
C ASP A 65 11.93 1.84 -4.85
N GLN A 66 11.61 2.51 -3.74
CA GLN A 66 12.16 3.82 -3.41
C GLN A 66 13.65 3.78 -3.04
N ARG A 67 14.16 2.73 -2.40
CA ARG A 67 15.59 2.66 -2.06
C ARG A 67 16.48 2.57 -3.30
N VAL A 68 16.03 1.86 -4.34
CA VAL A 68 16.82 1.61 -5.56
C VAL A 68 17.02 2.90 -6.36
N LYS A 69 16.16 3.90 -6.12
CA LYS A 69 16.20 5.20 -6.79
C LYS A 69 17.09 6.25 -6.09
N ALA A 70 17.65 5.92 -4.92
CA ALA A 70 18.62 6.76 -4.21
C ALA A 70 20.05 6.31 -4.53
#